data_AF-A0A2W6VAJ3-F1
#
_entry.id   AF-A0A2W6VAJ3-F1
#
_cell.length_a   1.000
_cell.length_b   1.000
_cell.length_c   1.000
_cell.angle_alpha   90.00
_cell.angle_beta   90.00
_cell.angle_gamma   90.00
#
_symmetry.space_group_name_H-M   'P 1'
#
loop_
_entity.id
_entity.type
_entity.pdbx_description
1 polymer ?
#
loop_
_entity_poly.entity_id
_entity_poly.type
_entity_poly.pdbx_seq_one_letter_code
_entity_poly.pdbx_strand_id
1 'polypeptide(L)'
;MLGSRSGRPSLIGRAAGTAARTAVITKTATAVAGSSAAKQQQKAHAAELAHAERMAAVSASAAPAAAAAPAPAAGGEAVEALRKLSAAHDNGILTDSEFIAKVKERLA
;
A
#
# COMPACT_ATOMS: atom_id res chain seq x y z
N MET A 1 23.57 -6.73 -53.84
CA MET A 1 22.57 -5.95 -53.06
C MET A 1 21.70 -6.92 -52.27
N LEU A 2 21.75 -6.81 -50.94
CA LEU A 2 20.84 -7.36 -49.90
C LEU A 2 20.76 -8.89 -49.75
N GLY A 3 20.84 -9.49 -48.56
CA GLY A 3 20.83 -8.99 -47.19
C GLY A 3 20.47 -10.17 -46.26
N SER A 4 21.21 -10.32 -45.16
CA SER A 4 21.11 -11.46 -44.24
C SER A 4 19.75 -11.51 -43.52
N ARG A 5 19.12 -12.69 -43.51
CA ARG A 5 17.91 -12.99 -42.71
C ARG A 5 18.28 -13.73 -41.41
N SER A 6 19.21 -13.17 -40.63
CA SER A 6 19.72 -13.79 -39.40
C SER A 6 18.97 -13.35 -38.12
N GLY A 7 17.82 -12.67 -38.24
CA GLY A 7 17.21 -11.95 -37.11
C GLY A 7 15.79 -12.34 -36.70
N ARG A 8 15.20 -13.42 -37.24
CA ARG A 8 13.83 -13.80 -36.86
C ARG A 8 13.84 -14.97 -35.88
N PRO A 9 13.49 -14.76 -34.60
CA PRO A 9 13.40 -15.85 -33.64
C PRO A 9 12.32 -16.83 -34.10
N SER A 10 12.71 -18.08 -34.31
CA SER A 10 11.82 -19.16 -34.69
C SER A 10 10.73 -19.37 -33.61
N LEU A 11 9.55 -19.82 -34.02
CA LEU A 11 8.39 -20.06 -33.13
C LEU A 11 8.75 -20.96 -31.93
N ILE A 12 9.74 -21.84 -32.11
CA ILE A 12 10.26 -22.76 -31.09
C ILE A 12 11.03 -21.99 -29.99
N GLY A 13 11.79 -20.95 -30.34
CA GLY A 13 12.48 -20.09 -29.37
C GLY A 13 11.52 -19.26 -28.51
N ARG A 14 10.37 -18.86 -29.06
CA ARG A 14 9.33 -18.16 -28.28
C ARG A 14 8.62 -19.07 -27.27
N ALA A 15 8.37 -20.34 -27.62
CA ALA A 15 7.73 -21.30 -26.72
C ALA A 15 8.66 -21.70 -25.55
N ALA A 16 9.94 -21.93 -25.82
CA ALA A 16 10.93 -22.20 -24.77
C ALA A 16 11.13 -21.00 -23.83
N GLY A 17 11.16 -19.77 -24.38
CA GLY A 17 11.28 -18.56 -23.58
C GLY A 17 10.07 -18.25 -22.68
N THR A 18 8.87 -18.70 -23.07
CA THR A 18 7.65 -18.51 -22.26
C THR A 18 7.58 -19.51 -21.11
N ALA A 19 7.87 -20.79 -21.34
CA ALA A 19 7.87 -21.80 -20.27
C ALA A 19 8.86 -21.48 -19.13
N ALA A 20 10.06 -21.00 -19.48
CA ALA A 20 11.07 -20.62 -18.49
C ALA A 20 10.63 -19.42 -17.62
N ARG A 21 9.96 -18.42 -18.18
CA ARG A 21 9.46 -17.25 -17.43
C ARG A 21 8.37 -17.64 -16.43
N THR A 22 7.46 -18.55 -16.81
CA THR A 22 6.39 -19.02 -15.92
C THR A 22 6.94 -19.78 -14.71
N ALA A 23 7.97 -20.61 -14.90
CA ALA A 23 8.60 -21.36 -13.82
C ALA A 23 9.31 -20.47 -12.77
N VAL A 24 9.92 -19.37 -13.20
CA VAL A 24 10.54 -18.39 -12.28
C VAL A 24 9.47 -17.59 -11.54
N ILE A 25 8.39 -17.22 -12.22
CA ILE A 25 7.26 -16.47 -11.62
C ILE A 25 6.49 -17.34 -10.60
N THR A 26 6.28 -18.62 -10.87
CA THR A 26 5.63 -19.52 -9.89
C THR A 26 6.53 -19.82 -8.69
N LYS A 27 7.85 -19.94 -8.88
CA LYS A 27 8.80 -20.15 -7.78
C LYS A 27 8.87 -18.96 -6.82
N THR A 28 8.79 -17.73 -7.32
CA THR A 28 8.74 -16.53 -6.47
C THR A 28 7.37 -16.35 -5.80
N ALA A 29 6.28 -16.76 -6.45
CA ALA A 29 4.95 -16.73 -5.86
C ALA A 29 4.85 -17.61 -4.58
N THR A 30 5.44 -18.81 -4.59
CA THR A 30 5.44 -19.70 -3.41
C THR A 30 6.32 -19.18 -2.27
N ALA A 31 7.44 -18.52 -2.59
CA ALA A 31 8.32 -17.91 -1.57
C ALA A 31 7.67 -16.69 -0.89
N VAL A 32 6.90 -15.89 -1.64
CA VAL A 32 6.17 -14.72 -1.10
C VAL A 32 4.97 -15.15 -0.25
N ALA A 33 4.31 -16.26 -0.59
CA ALA A 33 3.21 -16.81 0.20
C ALA A 33 3.66 -17.27 1.60
N GLY A 34 4.82 -17.95 1.71
CA GLY A 34 5.37 -18.38 3.01
C GLY A 34 5.83 -17.21 3.89
N SER A 35 6.40 -16.15 3.30
CA SER A 35 6.86 -14.96 4.05
C SER A 35 5.71 -14.17 4.69
N SER A 36 4.54 -14.17 4.05
CA SER A 36 3.36 -13.46 4.54
C SER A 36 2.74 -14.13 5.77
N ALA A 37 2.71 -15.46 5.81
CA ALA A 37 2.26 -16.23 6.97
C ALA A 37 3.16 -15.99 8.20
N ALA A 38 4.49 -16.00 8.01
CA ALA A 38 5.45 -15.73 9.08
C ALA A 38 5.31 -14.30 9.64
N LYS A 39 5.10 -13.29 8.76
CA LYS A 39 4.85 -11.91 9.20
C LYS A 39 3.53 -11.76 9.95
N GLN A 40 2.49 -12.50 9.56
CA GLN A 40 1.21 -12.46 10.26
C GLN A 40 1.31 -13.04 11.67
N GLN A 41 2.06 -14.14 11.83
CA GLN A 41 2.31 -14.73 13.16
C GLN A 41 3.14 -13.79 14.05
N GLN A 42 4.18 -13.14 13.52
CA GLN A 42 4.97 -12.16 14.26
C GLN A 42 4.14 -10.94 14.67
N LYS A 43 3.26 -10.45 13.80
CA LYS A 43 2.34 -9.35 14.10
C LYS A 43 1.33 -9.73 15.18
N ALA A 44 0.79 -10.95 15.15
CA ALA A 44 -0.13 -11.43 16.17
C ALA A 44 0.53 -11.48 17.55
N HIS A 45 1.74 -12.04 17.64
CA HIS A 45 2.48 -12.13 18.89
C HIS A 45 2.93 -10.76 19.43
N ALA A 46 3.30 -9.82 18.55
CA ALA A 46 3.62 -8.45 18.93
C ALA A 46 2.38 -7.67 19.40
N ALA A 47 1.22 -7.90 18.78
CA ALA A 47 -0.03 -7.26 19.16
C ALA A 47 -0.50 -7.70 20.54
N GLU A 48 -0.33 -8.96 20.91
CA GLU A 48 -0.70 -9.50 22.23
C GLU A 48 0.11 -8.85 23.36
N LEU A 49 1.43 -8.74 23.19
CA LEU A 49 2.31 -8.08 24.17
C LEU A 49 1.98 -6.57 24.30
N ALA A 50 1.76 -5.89 23.18
CA ALA A 50 1.40 -4.47 23.17
C ALA A 50 0.03 -4.20 23.82
N HIS A 51 -0.91 -5.15 23.73
CA HIS A 51 -2.22 -5.01 24.36
C HIS A 51 -2.13 -5.16 25.88
N ALA A 52 -1.29 -6.06 26.38
CA ALA A 52 -1.05 -6.24 27.82
C ALA A 52 -0.43 -4.98 28.46
N GLU A 53 0.55 -4.34 27.81
CA GLU A 53 1.18 -3.11 28.31
C GLU A 53 0.20 -1.93 28.37
N ARG A 54 -0.69 -1.78 27.38
CA ARG A 54 -1.69 -0.70 27.37
C ARG A 54 -2.70 -0.84 28.51
N MET A 55 -3.12 -2.05 28.85
CA MET A 55 -4.05 -2.28 29.96
C MET A 55 -3.42 -1.98 31.33
N ALA A 56 -2.11 -2.21 31.48
CA ALA A 56 -1.38 -1.82 32.68
C ALA A 56 -1.20 -0.30 32.79
N ALA A 57 -0.95 0.39 31.67
CA ALA A 57 -0.77 1.85 31.66
C ALA A 57 -2.08 2.63 31.93
N VAL A 58 -3.22 2.14 31.43
CA VAL A 58 -4.51 2.87 31.57
C VAL A 58 -5.05 2.83 33.00
N SER A 59 -4.74 1.78 33.76
CA SER A 59 -5.22 1.61 35.14
C SER A 59 -4.44 2.43 36.17
N ALA A 60 -3.22 2.87 35.84
CA ALA A 60 -2.40 3.72 36.70
C ALA A 60 -2.66 5.24 36.56
N SER A 61 -3.41 5.67 35.54
CA SER A 61 -3.59 7.10 35.21
C SER A 61 -4.99 7.67 35.51
N ALA A 62 -5.78 7.03 36.37
CA ALA A 62 -7.09 7.54 36.79
C ALA A 62 -6.96 8.69 37.82
N ALA A 63 -6.37 9.81 37.39
CA ALA A 63 -6.57 11.11 38.01
C ALA A 63 -7.73 11.83 37.30
N PRO A 64 -8.62 12.57 38.00
CA PRO A 64 -9.75 13.25 37.37
C PRO A 64 -9.25 14.34 36.43
N ALA A 65 -9.26 14.05 35.13
CA ALA A 65 -8.90 15.00 34.09
C ALA A 65 -9.99 16.07 33.96
N ALA A 66 -9.59 17.34 34.09
CA ALA A 66 -10.41 18.47 33.70
C ALA A 66 -10.87 18.31 32.24
N ALA A 67 -12.13 18.63 31.96
CA ALA A 67 -12.75 18.49 30.65
C ALA A 67 -11.92 19.20 29.57
N ALA A 68 -11.23 18.42 28.74
CA ALA A 68 -10.57 18.92 27.54
C ALA A 68 -11.64 19.38 26.54
N ALA A 69 -11.50 20.60 26.04
CA ALA A 69 -12.32 21.13 24.96
C ALA A 69 -12.30 20.17 23.75
N PRO A 70 -13.44 19.99 23.06
CA PRO A 70 -13.53 19.04 21.94
C PRO A 70 -12.49 19.40 20.88
N ALA A 71 -11.55 18.49 20.66
CA ALA A 71 -10.60 18.60 19.55
C ALA A 71 -11.40 18.66 18.24
N PRO A 72 -11.02 19.53 17.29
CA PRO A 72 -11.66 19.59 15.99
C PRO A 72 -11.63 18.19 15.37
N ALA A 73 -12.78 17.73 14.87
CA ALA A 73 -12.91 16.45 14.23
C ALA A 73 -12.03 16.42 12.97
N ALA A 74 -10.78 15.99 13.12
CA ALA A 74 -9.76 15.97 12.08
C ALA A 74 -10.20 15.17 10.83
N GLY A 75 -11.15 14.24 10.98
CA GLY A 75 -11.74 13.52 9.87
C GLY A 75 -12.65 14.36 8.96
N GLY A 76 -13.34 15.38 9.50
CA GLY A 76 -14.22 16.24 8.72
C GLY A 76 -13.45 17.15 7.75
N GLU A 77 -12.36 17.75 8.24
CA GLU A 77 -11.49 18.62 7.44
C GLU A 77 -10.77 17.84 6.33
N ALA A 78 -10.33 16.60 6.61
CA ALA A 78 -9.72 15.73 5.62
C ALA A 78 -10.69 15.38 4.47
N VAL A 79 -11.95 15.04 4.78
CA VAL A 79 -12.97 14.74 3.77
C VAL A 79 -13.34 15.98 2.96
N GLU A 80 -13.41 17.16 3.60
CA GLU A 80 -13.68 18.41 2.90
C GLU A 80 -12.54 18.81 1.96
N ALA A 81 -11.28 18.58 2.37
CA ALA A 81 -10.10 18.80 1.53
C ALA A 81 -10.08 17.87 0.31
N LEU A 82 -10.45 16.59 0.48
CA LEU A 82 -10.57 15.63 -0.64
C LEU A 82 -11.66 16.06 -1.65
N ARG A 83 -12.79 16.59 -1.17
CA ARG A 83 -13.83 17.17 -2.05
C ARG A 83 -13.32 18.37 -2.86
N LYS A 84 -12.57 19.27 -2.22
CA LYS A 84 -11.97 20.44 -2.89
C LYS A 84 -10.98 20.02 -3.98
N LEU A 85 -10.16 18.99 -3.71
CA LEU A 85 -9.23 18.40 -4.68
C LEU A 85 -9.97 17.77 -5.87
N SER A 86 -11.05 17.02 -5.64
CA SER A 86 -11.87 16.43 -6.70
C SER A 86 -12.45 17.51 -7.61
N ALA A 87 -13.08 18.54 -7.03
CA ALA A 87 -13.64 19.63 -7.81
C ALA A 87 -12.58 20.38 -8.63
N ALA A 88 -11.37 20.55 -8.11
CA ALA A 88 -10.30 21.20 -8.85
C ALA A 88 -9.75 20.32 -10.00
N HIS A 89 -9.75 19.00 -9.84
CA HIS A 89 -9.42 18.04 -10.91
C HIS A 89 -10.51 18.00 -11.99
N ASP A 90 -11.79 17.97 -11.61
CA ASP A 90 -12.93 17.98 -12.56
C ASP A 90 -12.98 19.28 -13.40
N ASN A 91 -12.57 20.41 -12.82
CA ASN A 91 -12.45 21.68 -13.52
C ASN A 91 -11.17 21.78 -14.38
N GLY A 92 -10.34 20.73 -14.41
CA GLY A 92 -9.09 20.69 -15.18
C GLY A 92 -7.97 21.59 -14.63
N ILE A 93 -8.09 22.05 -13.38
CA ILE A 93 -7.06 22.85 -12.70
C ILE A 93 -5.88 21.97 -12.30
N LEU A 94 -6.16 20.73 -11.92
CA LEU A 94 -5.14 19.72 -11.64
C LEU A 94 -5.15 18.64 -12.72
N THR A 95 -3.96 18.19 -13.07
CA THR A 95 -3.78 16.98 -13.89
C THR A 95 -3.97 15.71 -13.05
N ASP A 96 -4.21 14.57 -13.72
CA ASP A 96 -4.41 13.28 -13.04
C ASP A 96 -3.23 12.91 -12.11
N SER A 97 -2.00 13.19 -12.55
CA SER A 97 -0.79 12.88 -11.79
C SER A 97 -0.68 13.72 -10.51
N GLU A 98 -1.02 15.01 -10.58
CA GLU A 98 -1.01 15.93 -9.44
C GLU A 98 -2.11 15.61 -8.44
N PHE A 99 -3.30 15.27 -8.93
CA PHE A 99 -4.41 14.84 -8.09
C PHE A 99 -4.02 13.61 -7.26
N ILE A 100 -3.45 12.57 -7.89
CA ILE A 100 -3.01 11.36 -7.19
C ILE A 100 -1.94 11.67 -6.14
N ALA A 101 -0.97 12.53 -6.46
CA ALA A 101 0.07 12.94 -5.51
C ALA A 101 -0.52 13.63 -4.28
N LYS A 102 -1.49 14.53 -4.47
CA LYS A 102 -2.15 15.29 -3.39
C LYS A 102 -3.07 14.44 -2.54
N VAL A 103 -3.82 13.52 -3.15
CA VAL A 103 -4.65 12.55 -2.42
C VAL A 103 -3.78 11.65 -1.55
N LYS A 104 -2.63 11.20 -2.07
CA LYS A 104 -1.67 10.42 -1.30
C LYS A 104 -1.06 11.20 -0.14
N GLU A 105 -0.67 12.46 -0.35
CA GLU A 105 -0.16 13.36 0.68
C GLU A 105 -1.17 13.54 1.83
N ARG A 106 -2.47 13.55 1.54
CA ARG A 106 -3.52 13.75 2.55
C ARG A 106 -3.97 12.48 3.27
N LEU A 107 -3.65 11.32 2.71
CA LEU A 107 -3.93 10.00 3.29
C LEU A 107 -2.72 9.38 4.01
N ALA A 108 -1.53 9.95 3.85
CA ALA A 108 -0.29 9.55 4.50
C ALA A 108 -0.12 10.21 5.86
#